data_AF-A0ABD3GDQ7-F1
#
_entry.id   AF-A0ABD3GDQ7-F1
#
_cell.length_a   1.000
_cell.length_b   1.000
_cell.length_c   1.000
_cell.angle_alpha   90.00
_cell.angle_beta   90.00
_cell.angle_gamma   90.00
#
_symmetry.space_group_name_H-M   'P 1'
#
loop_
_entity.id
_entity.type
_entity.pdbx_description
1 polymer ?
#
loop_
_entity_poly.entity_id
_entity_poly.type
_entity_poly.pdbx_seq_one_letter_code
_entity_poly.pdbx_strand_id
1 'polypeptide(L)'
;MSLALSASSPYKNRTQAIHSHYPVTAEFLDGKSPQYSILGYEPEDLLSDERLGSLFSAWERKHGKNYQSEEERSLRIKVFRDNLEYIDAHNRKETSYSLGLNRFADLTNEEYRKTYLGTRLDREKRALRRQQNPRRSRYESLDVKDLPKSIDWREKGAVAPVKDQASCGSCWAFSAIASVEGINAIKSGSLIPLSEQELVDCDTSYNEGCNGGLMDYAFEFIISNGGIDSEDDYPYKGYDGRCDSNKKNAHVVTIDSYEDVDLNSEDGLLKAVANQPVSVAIEAGGRDFQLYNAGVFTGACGTDLDHGVAAVGYGTDNGNDYWIVRNSWGGAWGESGYIRMARGTGKGKESGICGILIEPSYAVKTSPNPPNPGPTPPSPAPPEIICDQWRTCPVGSTCCCTFPVGKLCFAWGCCGLESATCCSDHYHCCPQDYPVCDLDMNLCLRKSTHKFGVEMMTRTEAKVNWEALKKLGRKYTM
;
A
#
# COMPACT_ATOMS: atom_id res chain seq x y z
N MET A 1 83.30 -3.08 -3.86
CA MET A 1 83.23 -1.61 -3.93
C MET A 1 81.80 -1.20 -3.65
N SER A 2 81.64 -0.26 -2.71
CA SER A 2 80.45 0.01 -1.92
C SER A 2 79.30 0.70 -2.64
N LEU A 3 78.10 0.43 -2.15
CA LEU A 3 76.87 1.22 -2.28
C LEU A 3 76.64 1.99 -0.97
N ALA A 4 76.14 3.23 -1.04
CA ALA A 4 74.97 3.72 -0.28
C ALA A 4 74.77 5.25 -0.38
N LEU A 5 73.51 5.64 -0.07
CA LEU A 5 72.97 6.95 0.36
C LEU A 5 72.59 7.96 -0.77
N SER A 6 71.56 8.81 -0.70
CA SER A 6 70.24 8.97 -0.04
C SER A 6 69.89 10.48 -0.16
N ALA A 7 68.61 10.87 -0.28
CA ALA A 7 67.93 12.00 0.42
C ALA A 7 66.98 12.92 -0.42
N SER A 8 65.71 12.91 0.00
CA SER A 8 64.71 13.99 0.28
C SER A 8 64.47 15.27 -0.58
N SER A 9 63.16 15.51 -0.83
CA SER A 9 62.34 16.72 -1.19
C SER A 9 62.59 17.98 -0.31
N PRO A 10 62.22 19.29 -0.62
CA PRO A 10 60.83 19.82 -0.84
C PRO A 10 60.56 21.19 -1.59
N TYR A 11 59.28 21.42 -1.97
CA TYR A 11 58.44 22.67 -2.07
C TYR A 11 58.88 24.00 -2.77
N LYS A 12 58.01 24.59 -3.65
CA LYS A 12 57.38 25.96 -3.54
C LYS A 12 56.60 26.50 -4.79
N ASN A 13 55.38 27.02 -4.53
CA ASN A 13 54.70 28.28 -5.00
C ASN A 13 54.50 28.59 -6.52
N ARG A 14 53.50 29.33 -7.04
CA ARG A 14 52.25 30.03 -6.61
C ARG A 14 51.53 30.52 -7.90
N THR A 15 50.19 30.38 -7.93
CA THR A 15 49.11 31.35 -8.31
C THR A 15 49.13 32.26 -9.57
N GLN A 16 48.03 32.15 -10.36
CA GLN A 16 47.08 33.18 -10.90
C GLN A 16 46.63 32.81 -12.34
N ALA A 17 45.41 32.29 -12.56
CA ALA A 17 44.08 32.93 -12.64
C ALA A 17 43.80 33.66 -13.97
N ILE A 18 42.73 33.26 -14.69
CA ILE A 18 41.70 34.11 -15.34
C ILE A 18 40.43 33.25 -15.57
N HIS A 19 39.28 33.83 -15.22
CA HIS A 19 37.91 33.33 -15.23
C HIS A 19 37.27 33.23 -16.63
N SER A 20 36.26 32.35 -16.77
CA SER A 20 35.02 32.66 -17.49
C SER A 20 33.81 32.04 -16.79
N HIS A 21 32.83 32.89 -16.48
CA HIS A 21 31.58 32.63 -15.75
C HIS A 21 30.52 31.89 -16.58
N TYR A 22 29.79 30.96 -15.93
CA TYR A 22 28.33 30.83 -15.96
C TYR A 22 27.84 30.33 -14.57
N PRO A 23 26.63 30.70 -14.12
CA PRO A 23 26.32 30.77 -12.69
C PRO A 23 25.93 29.41 -12.11
N VAL A 24 26.77 28.93 -11.19
CA VAL A 24 26.38 27.94 -10.18
C VAL A 24 25.51 28.69 -9.17
N THR A 25 24.23 28.33 -9.06
CA THR A 25 23.42 28.77 -7.93
C THR A 25 24.04 28.22 -6.66
N ALA A 26 24.53 29.15 -5.84
CA ALA A 26 25.11 28.90 -4.55
C ALA A 26 24.05 28.37 -3.58
N GLU A 27 23.89 27.05 -3.49
CA GLU A 27 23.15 26.39 -2.40
C GLU A 27 23.94 25.25 -1.72
N PHE A 28 25.22 25.06 -2.06
CA PHE A 28 26.04 23.98 -1.50
C PHE A 28 26.87 24.35 -0.25
N LEU A 29 26.55 25.47 0.42
CA LEU A 29 27.21 25.89 1.67
C LEU A 29 26.24 26.33 2.77
N ASP A 30 25.01 25.82 2.75
CA ASP A 30 24.08 25.97 3.86
C ASP A 30 23.59 24.57 4.21
N GLY A 31 23.77 24.13 5.46
CA GLY A 31 23.42 22.80 5.96
C GLY A 31 21.92 22.54 5.94
N LYS A 32 21.33 22.47 4.74
CA LYS A 32 19.97 22.03 4.49
C LYS A 32 20.04 20.63 3.92
N SER A 33 19.61 19.68 4.72
CA SER A 33 19.26 18.32 4.29
C SER A 33 18.45 18.34 2.99
N PRO A 34 18.67 17.40 2.05
CA PRO A 34 17.93 17.36 0.80
C PRO A 34 16.44 17.25 1.10
N GLN A 35 15.66 18.13 0.49
CA GLN A 35 14.26 18.44 0.81
C GLN A 35 13.24 17.32 0.51
N TYR A 36 13.67 16.06 0.50
CA TYR A 36 12.87 14.97 -0.03
C TYR A 36 12.53 13.89 0.99
N SER A 37 13.20 13.76 2.14
CA SER A 37 12.70 12.84 3.17
C SER A 37 11.36 13.34 3.74
N ILE A 38 10.34 12.47 3.77
CA ILE A 38 9.04 12.73 4.43
C ILE A 38 9.25 13.32 5.83
N LEU A 39 10.33 12.98 6.53
CA LEU A 39 10.86 13.78 7.64
C LEU A 39 12.31 14.13 7.32
N GLY A 40 12.62 15.41 7.08
CA GLY A 40 14.00 15.87 7.04
C GLY A 40 14.71 15.44 8.33
N TYR A 41 15.92 14.91 8.19
CA TYR A 41 16.79 14.60 9.32
C TYR A 41 18.10 15.33 9.06
N GLU A 42 18.77 15.70 10.15
CA GLU A 42 20.09 16.31 10.08
C GLU A 42 21.15 15.26 10.43
N PRO A 43 22.38 15.34 9.88
CA PRO A 43 23.44 14.38 10.20
C PRO A 43 23.70 14.24 11.71
N GLU A 44 23.42 15.27 12.50
CA GLU A 44 23.53 15.24 13.96
C GLU A 44 22.52 14.31 14.64
N ASP A 45 21.43 13.93 13.98
CA ASP A 45 20.45 12.95 14.50
C ASP A 45 21.06 11.55 14.60
N LEU A 46 22.12 11.26 13.82
CA LEU A 46 22.91 10.03 13.92
C LEU A 46 23.93 10.05 15.07
N LEU A 47 24.21 11.23 15.65
CA LEU A 47 25.30 11.40 16.62
C LEU A 47 24.89 11.17 18.08
N SER A 48 23.60 11.17 18.40
CA SER A 48 23.13 10.87 19.77
C SER A 48 21.86 10.05 19.82
N ASP A 49 21.80 9.13 20.78
CA ASP A 49 20.65 8.27 21.01
C ASP A 49 19.37 9.06 21.35
N GLU A 50 19.52 10.22 21.99
CA GLU A 50 18.41 11.11 22.34
C GLU A 50 17.76 11.76 21.10
N ARG A 51 18.58 12.24 20.15
CA ARG A 51 18.08 12.84 18.91
C ARG A 51 17.46 11.79 18.01
N LEU A 52 18.12 10.64 17.85
CA LEU A 52 17.56 9.50 17.14
C LEU A 52 16.21 9.06 17.74
N GLY A 53 16.11 8.99 19.07
CA GLY A 53 14.86 8.67 19.76
C GLY A 53 13.75 9.67 19.47
N SER A 54 14.08 10.96 19.41
CA SER A 54 13.14 12.04 19.07
C SER A 54 12.69 11.97 17.61
N LEU A 55 13.62 11.74 16.68
CA LEU A 55 13.34 11.56 15.26
C LEU A 55 12.47 10.33 15.01
N PHE A 56 12.80 9.20 15.65
CA PHE A 56 11.99 7.99 15.57
C PHE A 56 10.58 8.21 16.10
N SER A 57 10.43 8.91 17.23
CA SER A 57 9.10 9.25 17.79
C SER A 57 8.29 10.16 16.89
N ALA A 58 8.92 11.09 16.18
CA ALA A 58 8.26 11.91 15.17
C ALA A 58 7.83 11.07 13.95
N TRP A 59 8.68 10.15 13.51
CA TRP A 59 8.41 9.22 12.44
C TRP A 59 7.27 8.25 12.77
N GLU A 60 7.22 7.73 14.00
CA GLU A 60 6.15 6.86 14.48
C GLU A 60 4.79 7.57 14.37
N ARG A 61 4.70 8.79 14.91
CA ARG A 61 3.46 9.59 14.85
C ARG A 61 3.03 9.89 13.42
N LYS A 62 3.99 10.22 12.54
CA LYS A 62 3.70 10.56 11.16
C LYS A 62 3.15 9.38 10.37
N HIS A 63 3.63 8.18 10.64
CA HIS A 63 3.22 6.96 9.93
C HIS A 63 2.19 6.13 10.71
N GLY A 64 1.67 6.64 11.83
CA GLY A 64 0.67 5.95 12.65
C GLY A 64 1.18 4.62 13.22
N LYS A 65 2.48 4.51 13.51
CA LYS A 65 3.10 3.28 13.99
C LYS A 65 2.81 3.07 15.46
N ASN A 66 2.46 1.84 15.81
CA ASN A 66 2.22 1.39 17.17
C ASN A 66 2.83 -0.01 17.33
N TYR A 67 3.56 -0.23 18.42
CA TYR A 67 4.26 -1.48 18.68
C TYR A 67 3.64 -2.19 19.88
N GLN A 68 3.66 -3.52 19.88
CA GLN A 68 3.00 -4.32 20.91
C GLN A 68 3.71 -4.26 22.26
N SER A 69 5.03 -4.01 22.24
CA SER A 69 5.84 -3.92 23.45
C SER A 69 7.03 -2.96 23.29
N GLU A 70 7.60 -2.54 24.43
CA GLU A 70 8.81 -1.72 24.44
C GLU A 70 10.02 -2.47 23.88
N GLU A 71 10.05 -3.80 24.00
CA GLU A 71 11.09 -4.64 23.40
C GLU A 71 10.99 -4.61 21.87
N GLU A 72 9.78 -4.69 21.30
CA GLU A 72 9.56 -4.53 19.86
C GLU A 72 9.98 -3.12 19.42
N ARG A 73 9.52 -2.09 20.13
CA ARG A 73 9.89 -0.69 19.84
C ARG A 73 11.41 -0.48 19.88
N SER A 74 12.09 -1.08 20.85
CA SER A 74 13.55 -1.05 21.00
C SER A 74 14.29 -1.82 19.89
N LEU A 75 13.67 -2.83 19.29
CA LEU A 75 14.19 -3.47 18.08
C LEU A 75 13.99 -2.56 16.86
N ARG A 76 12.79 -2.00 16.71
CA ARG A 76 12.40 -1.16 15.57
C ARG A 76 13.25 0.11 15.45
N ILE A 77 13.62 0.74 16.57
CA ILE A 77 14.54 1.89 16.55
C ILE A 77 15.97 1.51 16.09
N LYS A 78 16.43 0.27 16.35
CA LYS A 78 17.74 -0.19 15.85
C LYS A 78 17.72 -0.39 14.34
N VAL A 79 16.65 -0.99 13.83
CA VAL A 79 16.43 -1.16 12.38
C VAL A 79 16.29 0.20 11.70
N PHE A 80 15.55 1.12 12.33
CA PHE A 80 15.41 2.49 11.87
C PHE A 80 16.76 3.22 11.78
N ARG A 81 17.64 3.05 12.78
CA ARG A 81 19.01 3.59 12.72
C ARG A 81 19.77 3.05 11.52
N ASP A 82 19.80 1.73 11.35
CA ASP A 82 20.51 1.08 10.25
C ASP A 82 19.99 1.56 8.88
N ASN A 83 18.67 1.69 8.72
CA ASN A 83 18.07 2.26 7.50
C ASN A 83 18.42 3.75 7.32
N LEU A 84 18.44 4.53 8.40
CA LEU A 84 18.82 5.95 8.34
C LEU A 84 20.29 6.13 7.91
N GLU A 85 21.21 5.34 8.46
CA GLU A 85 22.62 5.33 8.05
C GLU A 85 22.77 4.94 6.58
N TYR A 86 22.00 3.95 6.11
CA TYR A 86 21.98 3.55 4.71
C TYR A 86 21.47 4.66 3.79
N ILE A 87 20.39 5.35 4.19
CA ILE A 87 19.82 6.49 3.46
C ILE A 87 20.82 7.63 3.37
N ASP A 88 21.48 7.99 4.47
CA ASP A 88 22.51 9.04 4.51
C ASP A 88 23.69 8.70 3.60
N ALA A 89 24.21 7.48 3.69
CA ALA A 89 25.31 7.03 2.84
C ALA A 89 24.94 7.00 1.34
N HIS A 90 23.69 6.69 1.00
CA HIS A 90 23.20 6.75 -0.37
C HIS A 90 23.09 8.20 -0.85
N ASN A 91 22.38 9.04 -0.11
CA ASN A 91 22.03 10.41 -0.53
C ASN A 91 23.24 11.36 -0.57
N ARG A 92 24.38 10.98 0.02
CA ARG A 92 25.68 11.69 -0.16
C ARG A 92 26.33 11.46 -1.52
N LYS A 93 25.87 10.47 -2.30
CA LYS A 93 26.35 10.21 -3.65
C LYS A 93 25.53 11.02 -4.65
N GLU A 94 26.13 11.35 -5.79
CA GLU A 94 25.38 11.92 -6.91
C GLU A 94 24.62 10.80 -7.62
N THR A 95 23.32 10.71 -7.37
CA THR A 95 22.39 9.73 -7.97
C THR A 95 21.17 10.45 -8.56
N SER A 96 20.44 9.79 -9.46
CA SER A 96 19.20 10.34 -10.05
C SER A 96 17.95 10.19 -9.17
N TYR A 97 18.10 9.57 -7.99
CA TYR A 97 17.04 9.33 -7.02
C TYR A 97 17.56 9.43 -5.60
N SER A 98 16.65 9.68 -4.66
CA SER A 98 16.95 9.73 -3.23
C SER A 98 16.18 8.65 -2.47
N LEU A 99 16.78 8.18 -1.38
CA LEU A 99 16.11 7.36 -0.38
C LEU A 99 15.58 8.25 0.76
N GLY A 100 14.65 7.72 1.55
CA GLY A 100 14.04 8.49 2.64
C GLY A 100 13.40 7.63 3.72
N LEU A 101 13.09 8.28 4.85
CA LEU A 101 12.42 7.68 6.00
C LEU A 101 10.91 7.48 5.72
N ASN A 102 10.62 6.64 4.74
CA ASN A 102 9.24 6.28 4.35
C ASN A 102 8.62 5.30 5.37
N ARG A 103 7.41 4.79 5.07
CA ARG A 103 6.66 3.87 5.96
C ARG A 103 7.37 2.56 6.32
N PHE A 104 8.43 2.17 5.59
CA PHE A 104 9.17 0.92 5.79
C PHE A 104 10.52 1.12 6.49
N ALA A 105 10.82 2.34 6.97
CA ALA A 105 12.09 2.65 7.62
C ALA A 105 12.35 1.84 8.91
N ASP A 106 11.32 1.28 9.54
CA ASP A 106 11.42 0.41 10.72
C ASP A 106 11.53 -1.10 10.41
N LEU A 107 11.57 -1.47 9.12
CA LEU A 107 11.67 -2.86 8.69
C LEU A 107 13.06 -3.18 8.14
N THR A 108 13.56 -4.35 8.50
CA THR A 108 14.71 -4.92 7.80
C THR A 108 14.30 -5.28 6.38
N ASN A 109 15.27 -5.36 5.46
CA ASN A 109 14.94 -5.74 4.08
C ASN A 109 14.36 -7.17 3.99
N GLU A 110 14.78 -8.08 4.89
CA GLU A 110 14.21 -9.43 4.96
C GLU A 110 12.73 -9.42 5.39
N GLU A 111 12.38 -8.67 6.45
CA GLU A 111 10.98 -8.50 6.87
C GLU A 111 10.14 -7.87 5.77
N TYR A 112 10.64 -6.80 5.15
CA TYR A 112 9.97 -6.14 4.02
C TYR A 112 9.69 -7.12 2.87
N ARG A 113 10.72 -7.87 2.45
CA ARG A 113 10.60 -8.86 1.36
C ARG A 113 9.58 -9.95 1.67
N LYS A 114 9.55 -10.41 2.91
CA LYS A 114 8.66 -11.48 3.35
C LYS A 114 7.20 -11.04 3.43
N THR A 115 6.93 -9.77 3.73
CA THR A 115 5.58 -9.29 4.06
C THR A 115 4.90 -8.54 2.91
N TYR A 116 5.64 -7.80 2.09
CA TYR A 116 5.03 -6.87 1.11
C TYR A 116 5.17 -7.30 -0.34
N LEU A 117 6.00 -8.33 -0.60
CA LEU A 117 6.17 -8.92 -1.92
C LEU A 117 5.31 -10.16 -2.01
N GLY A 118 4.66 -10.35 -3.15
CA GLY A 118 3.58 -11.33 -3.27
C GLY A 118 3.42 -11.94 -4.66
N THR A 119 4.08 -11.44 -5.69
CA THR A 119 3.94 -12.07 -7.01
C THR A 119 4.69 -13.39 -7.03
N ARG A 120 3.97 -14.49 -7.27
CA ARG A 120 4.58 -15.81 -7.47
C ARG A 120 4.64 -16.12 -8.95
N LEU A 121 5.87 -16.12 -9.48
CA LEU A 121 6.13 -16.37 -10.87
C LEU A 121 6.78 -17.74 -11.09
N ASP A 122 5.95 -18.78 -11.16
CA ASP A 122 6.43 -20.07 -11.65
C ASP A 122 6.90 -19.92 -13.11
N ARG A 123 8.23 -19.96 -13.31
CA ARG A 123 8.89 -19.70 -14.60
C ARG A 123 8.46 -20.67 -15.70
N GLU A 124 8.16 -21.91 -15.35
CA GLU A 124 7.71 -22.91 -16.33
C GLU A 124 6.26 -22.64 -16.73
N LYS A 125 5.38 -22.36 -15.76
CA LYS A 125 3.98 -21.99 -16.05
C LYS A 125 3.90 -20.71 -16.88
N ARG A 126 4.77 -19.72 -16.62
CA ARG A 126 4.88 -18.49 -17.43
C ARG A 126 5.21 -18.78 -18.89
N ALA A 127 6.23 -19.61 -19.13
CA ALA A 127 6.65 -19.95 -20.49
C ALA A 127 5.55 -20.70 -21.25
N LEU A 128 4.84 -21.61 -20.57
CA LEU A 128 3.71 -22.34 -21.15
C LEU A 128 2.54 -21.41 -21.50
N ARG A 129 2.21 -20.46 -20.63
CA ARG A 129 1.09 -19.54 -20.84
C ARG A 129 1.28 -18.62 -22.04
N ARG A 130 2.50 -18.07 -22.22
CA ARG A 130 2.84 -17.25 -23.40
C ARG A 130 2.67 -18.01 -24.72
N GLN A 131 2.90 -19.32 -24.71
CA GLN A 131 2.65 -20.15 -25.89
C GLN A 131 1.16 -20.37 -26.15
N GLN A 132 0.31 -20.32 -25.11
CA GLN A 132 -1.13 -20.56 -25.22
C GLN A 132 -1.94 -19.32 -25.61
N ASN A 133 -1.42 -18.11 -25.40
CA ASN A 133 -2.10 -16.85 -25.76
C ASN A 133 -1.31 -16.02 -26.81
N PRO A 134 -1.20 -16.49 -28.07
CA PRO A 134 -0.37 -15.85 -29.10
C PRO A 134 -1.00 -14.59 -29.71
N ARG A 135 -1.85 -13.87 -28.96
CA ARG A 135 -2.56 -12.69 -29.48
C ARG A 135 -1.53 -11.60 -29.80
N ARG A 136 -1.51 -11.15 -31.05
CA ARG A 136 -0.70 -10.01 -31.48
C ARG A 136 -1.18 -8.76 -30.76
N SER A 137 -0.23 -8.02 -30.19
CA SER A 137 -0.50 -6.72 -29.55
C SER A 137 -1.24 -5.80 -30.52
N ARG A 138 -2.42 -5.33 -30.13
CA ARG A 138 -3.23 -4.41 -30.95
C ARG A 138 -2.51 -3.11 -31.31
N TYR A 139 -1.50 -2.75 -30.53
CA TYR A 139 -0.70 -1.55 -30.73
C TYR A 139 0.56 -1.79 -31.57
N GLU A 140 0.82 -3.02 -32.03
CA GLU A 140 2.04 -3.40 -32.78
C GLU A 140 2.30 -2.47 -33.98
N SER A 141 1.24 -2.12 -34.72
CA SER A 141 1.29 -1.29 -35.92
C SER A 141 1.61 0.20 -35.70
N LEU A 142 1.59 0.68 -34.45
CA LEU A 142 1.92 2.09 -34.15
C LEU A 142 3.43 2.34 -34.34
N ASP A 143 3.81 3.49 -34.88
CA ASP A 143 5.19 3.96 -34.85
C ASP A 143 5.44 4.71 -33.54
N VAL A 144 6.52 4.34 -32.83
CA VAL A 144 6.92 5.00 -31.57
C VAL A 144 7.21 6.48 -31.75
N LYS A 145 7.58 6.92 -32.97
CA LYS A 145 7.83 8.32 -33.30
C LYS A 145 6.57 9.19 -33.31
N ASP A 146 5.42 8.58 -33.53
CA ASP A 146 4.13 9.27 -33.58
C ASP A 146 3.45 9.34 -32.19
N LEU A 147 4.03 8.68 -31.18
CA LEU A 147 3.51 8.70 -29.82
C LEU A 147 3.81 10.06 -29.13
N PRO A 148 2.99 10.45 -28.14
CA PRO A 148 3.30 11.60 -27.29
C PRO A 148 4.69 11.45 -26.65
N LYS A 149 5.41 12.56 -26.46
CA LYS A 149 6.71 12.53 -25.77
C LYS A 149 6.59 12.15 -24.29
N SER A 150 5.46 12.49 -23.68
CA SER A 150 5.11 12.15 -22.32
C SER A 150 3.62 11.89 -22.23
N ILE A 151 3.24 11.00 -21.32
CA ILE A 151 1.85 10.76 -20.96
C ILE A 151 1.74 10.50 -19.47
N ASP A 152 0.68 11.02 -18.87
CA ASP A 152 0.31 10.73 -17.50
C ASP A 152 -1.21 10.50 -17.45
N TRP A 153 -1.62 9.25 -17.21
CA TRP A 153 -3.03 8.90 -17.15
C TRP A 153 -3.76 9.50 -15.94
N ARG A 154 -3.02 9.97 -14.92
CA ARG A 154 -3.59 10.69 -13.76
C ARG A 154 -4.20 12.01 -14.21
N GLU A 155 -3.49 12.76 -15.06
CA GLU A 155 -3.95 14.02 -15.62
C GLU A 155 -5.16 13.86 -16.55
N LYS A 156 -5.35 12.65 -17.09
CA LYS A 156 -6.49 12.27 -17.93
C LYS A 156 -7.67 11.67 -17.16
N GLY A 157 -7.60 11.61 -15.83
CA GLY A 157 -8.66 11.03 -14.99
C GLY A 157 -8.82 9.52 -15.16
N ALA A 158 -7.78 8.81 -15.59
CA ALA A 158 -7.82 7.37 -15.85
C ALA A 158 -6.98 6.56 -14.83
N VAL A 159 -6.75 7.13 -13.64
CA VAL A 159 -6.03 6.47 -12.54
C VAL A 159 -6.75 6.78 -11.23
N ALA A 160 -7.21 5.75 -10.52
CA ALA A 160 -7.82 5.91 -9.20
C ALA A 160 -6.79 6.34 -8.13
N PRO A 161 -7.23 6.89 -6.99
CA PRO A 161 -6.34 7.21 -5.87
C PRO A 161 -5.45 6.02 -5.48
N VAL A 162 -4.22 6.29 -5.02
CA VAL A 162 -3.31 5.22 -4.56
C VAL A 162 -3.95 4.44 -3.41
N LYS A 163 -3.92 3.11 -3.52
CA LYS A 163 -4.43 2.17 -2.50
C LYS A 163 -3.26 1.52 -1.74
N ASP A 164 -3.59 0.73 -0.71
CA ASP A 164 -2.63 0.04 0.15
C ASP A 164 -3.02 -1.44 0.30
N GLN A 165 -2.16 -2.35 -0.17
CA GLN A 165 -2.34 -3.79 -0.04
C GLN A 165 -2.06 -4.32 1.38
N ALA A 166 -1.65 -3.45 2.31
CA ALA A 166 -1.24 -3.80 3.65
C ALA A 166 -0.17 -4.92 3.63
N SER A 167 -0.29 -5.93 4.49
CA SER A 167 0.62 -7.07 4.59
C SER A 167 0.21 -8.28 3.74
N CYS A 168 -0.70 -8.11 2.79
CA CYS A 168 -1.18 -9.17 1.93
C CYS A 168 -0.43 -9.15 0.60
N GLY A 169 0.06 -10.31 0.13
CA GLY A 169 0.72 -10.48 -1.16
C GLY A 169 -0.20 -10.37 -2.37
N SER A 170 -1.14 -9.42 -2.37
CA SER A 170 -2.21 -9.24 -3.36
C SER A 170 -1.88 -8.20 -4.44
N CYS A 171 -0.62 -7.77 -4.57
CA CYS A 171 -0.17 -6.82 -5.59
C CYS A 171 -0.61 -7.18 -7.02
N TRP A 172 -0.75 -8.48 -7.33
CA TRP A 172 -1.30 -8.97 -8.59
C TRP A 172 -2.74 -8.48 -8.85
N ALA A 173 -3.59 -8.45 -7.82
CA ALA A 173 -4.96 -7.96 -7.91
C ALA A 173 -4.97 -6.43 -8.11
N PHE A 174 -4.17 -5.70 -7.32
CA PHE A 174 -4.05 -4.24 -7.45
C PHE A 174 -3.54 -3.81 -8.83
N SER A 175 -2.55 -4.52 -9.36
CA SER A 175 -2.00 -4.25 -10.70
C SER A 175 -3.03 -4.48 -11.80
N ALA A 176 -3.74 -5.61 -11.76
CA ALA A 176 -4.81 -5.91 -12.71
C ALA A 176 -5.94 -4.87 -12.63
N ILE A 177 -6.43 -4.58 -11.42
CA ILE A 177 -7.51 -3.61 -11.19
C ILE A 177 -7.13 -2.22 -11.68
N ALA A 178 -5.90 -1.76 -11.45
CA ALA A 178 -5.44 -0.47 -11.98
C ALA A 178 -5.50 -0.40 -13.52
N SER A 179 -5.22 -1.50 -14.23
CA SER A 179 -5.39 -1.57 -15.70
C SER A 179 -6.87 -1.54 -16.10
N VAL A 180 -7.75 -2.27 -15.39
CA VAL A 180 -9.20 -2.31 -15.66
C VAL A 180 -9.88 -0.97 -15.37
N GLU A 181 -9.58 -0.34 -14.24
CA GLU A 181 -10.04 1.01 -13.88
C GLU A 181 -9.67 2.01 -14.98
N GLY A 182 -8.41 1.96 -15.43
CA GLY A 182 -7.89 2.86 -16.45
C GLY A 182 -8.55 2.71 -17.80
N ILE A 183 -8.64 1.48 -18.33
CA ILE A 183 -9.29 1.27 -19.63
C ILE A 183 -10.81 1.56 -19.56
N ASN A 184 -11.44 1.29 -18.41
CA ASN A 184 -12.82 1.67 -18.19
C ASN A 184 -13.02 3.19 -18.23
N ALA A 185 -12.19 3.96 -17.54
CA ALA A 185 -12.24 5.42 -17.57
C ALA A 185 -12.05 5.96 -19.00
N ILE A 186 -11.11 5.38 -19.76
CA ILE A 186 -10.83 5.77 -21.15
C ILE A 186 -12.02 5.50 -22.08
N LYS A 187 -12.72 4.37 -21.90
CA LYS A 187 -13.81 3.95 -22.80
C LYS A 187 -15.18 4.48 -22.41
N SER A 188 -15.44 4.62 -21.11
CA SER A 188 -16.75 5.05 -20.59
C SER A 188 -16.79 6.52 -20.19
N GLY A 189 -15.63 7.16 -19.97
CA GLY A 189 -15.53 8.48 -19.37
C GLY A 189 -15.77 8.51 -17.84
N SER A 190 -15.94 7.34 -17.21
CA SER A 190 -16.19 7.22 -15.77
C SER A 190 -15.10 6.39 -15.10
N LEU A 191 -14.40 7.00 -14.14
CA LEU A 191 -13.47 6.30 -13.26
C LEU A 191 -14.24 5.72 -12.07
N ILE A 192 -14.30 4.40 -11.99
CA ILE A 192 -14.99 3.65 -10.93
C ILE A 192 -13.92 2.88 -10.16
N PRO A 193 -13.71 3.13 -8.86
CA PRO A 193 -12.83 2.29 -8.03
C PRO A 193 -13.38 0.86 -7.93
N LEU A 194 -12.56 -0.13 -8.27
CA LEU A 194 -12.99 -1.54 -8.33
C LEU A 194 -12.38 -2.36 -7.19
N SER A 195 -13.02 -3.48 -6.87
CA SER A 195 -12.63 -4.32 -5.74
C SER A 195 -11.43 -5.23 -6.04
N GLU A 196 -10.31 -4.99 -5.38
CA GLU A 196 -9.23 -5.98 -5.31
C GLU A 196 -9.61 -7.19 -4.45
N GLN A 197 -10.47 -7.00 -3.44
CA GLN A 197 -10.84 -8.08 -2.52
C GLN A 197 -11.69 -9.16 -3.18
N GLU A 198 -12.54 -8.80 -4.14
CA GLU A 198 -13.28 -9.79 -4.92
C GLU A 198 -12.30 -10.73 -5.65
N LEU A 199 -11.22 -10.19 -6.24
CA LEU A 199 -10.18 -11.02 -6.85
C LEU A 199 -9.49 -11.89 -5.80
N VAL A 200 -9.07 -11.32 -4.68
CA VAL A 200 -8.39 -12.06 -3.60
C VAL A 200 -9.25 -13.22 -3.08
N ASP A 201 -10.55 -13.00 -2.90
CA ASP A 201 -11.46 -13.99 -2.31
C ASP A 201 -11.99 -15.01 -3.33
N CYS A 202 -12.10 -14.65 -4.61
CA CYS A 202 -12.86 -15.41 -5.61
C CYS A 202 -12.05 -15.96 -6.78
N ASP A 203 -10.90 -15.37 -7.13
CA ASP A 203 -10.01 -15.91 -8.15
C ASP A 203 -9.09 -16.97 -7.56
N THR A 204 -9.66 -18.15 -7.29
CA THR A 204 -8.95 -19.25 -6.59
C THR A 204 -8.55 -20.39 -7.51
N SER A 205 -8.71 -20.25 -8.83
CA SER A 205 -8.39 -21.33 -9.78
C SER A 205 -6.88 -21.50 -9.96
N TYR A 206 -6.16 -20.39 -9.95
CA TYR A 206 -4.70 -20.34 -10.09
C TYR A 206 -4.04 -19.34 -9.15
N ASN A 207 -4.71 -18.23 -8.84
CA ASN A 207 -4.24 -17.27 -7.86
C ASN A 207 -4.52 -17.78 -6.43
N GLU A 208 -3.66 -17.38 -5.50
CA GLU A 208 -3.62 -17.90 -4.12
C GLU A 208 -3.86 -16.78 -3.10
N GLY A 209 -4.68 -15.78 -3.47
CA GLY A 209 -5.03 -14.65 -2.60
C GLY A 209 -3.79 -13.87 -2.13
N CYS A 210 -3.59 -13.79 -0.81
CA CYS A 210 -2.44 -13.14 -0.18
C CYS A 210 -1.12 -13.91 -0.34
N ASN A 211 -1.15 -15.16 -0.80
CA ASN A 211 0.08 -15.91 -1.09
C ASN A 211 0.61 -15.64 -2.51
N GLY A 212 -0.13 -14.87 -3.31
CA GLY A 212 0.31 -14.39 -4.60
C GLY A 212 -0.56 -14.79 -5.78
N GLY A 213 -0.20 -14.25 -6.94
CA GLY A 213 -0.94 -14.49 -8.16
C GLY A 213 -0.33 -13.80 -9.38
N LEU A 214 -0.99 -13.97 -10.52
CA LEU A 214 -0.72 -13.35 -11.81
C LEU A 214 -1.89 -12.47 -12.24
N MET A 215 -1.56 -11.31 -12.80
CA MET A 215 -2.53 -10.30 -13.23
C MET A 215 -3.44 -10.79 -14.36
N ASP A 216 -2.92 -11.62 -15.27
CA ASP A 216 -3.74 -12.11 -16.37
C ASP A 216 -4.83 -13.10 -15.93
N TYR A 217 -4.59 -13.89 -14.88
CA TYR A 217 -5.65 -14.76 -14.33
C TYR A 217 -6.75 -13.92 -13.69
N ALA A 218 -6.39 -12.77 -13.09
CA ALA A 218 -7.39 -11.80 -12.65
C ALA A 218 -8.21 -11.27 -13.83
N PHE A 219 -7.60 -10.96 -14.98
CA PHE A 219 -8.36 -10.58 -16.18
C PHE A 219 -9.29 -11.70 -16.65
N GLU A 220 -8.82 -12.95 -16.70
CA GLU A 220 -9.66 -14.12 -17.04
C GLU A 220 -10.82 -14.31 -16.07
N PHE A 221 -10.58 -14.14 -14.78
CA PHE A 221 -11.61 -14.15 -13.76
C PHE A 221 -12.66 -13.07 -14.06
N ILE A 222 -12.27 -11.81 -14.28
CA ILE A 222 -13.22 -10.72 -14.55
C ILE A 222 -14.07 -11.02 -15.80
N ILE A 223 -13.46 -11.57 -16.85
CA ILE A 223 -14.17 -11.97 -18.08
C ILE A 223 -15.19 -13.08 -17.78
N SER A 224 -14.76 -14.15 -17.10
CA SER A 224 -15.60 -15.32 -16.83
C SER A 224 -16.68 -15.08 -15.77
N ASN A 225 -16.42 -14.19 -14.82
CA ASN A 225 -17.34 -13.75 -13.78
C ASN A 225 -18.42 -12.80 -14.35
N GLY A 226 -18.25 -12.30 -15.58
CA GLY A 226 -19.18 -11.36 -16.20
C GLY A 226 -18.99 -9.92 -15.73
N GLY A 227 -17.85 -9.62 -15.09
CA GLY A 227 -17.48 -8.31 -14.57
C GLY A 227 -16.82 -8.38 -13.20
N ILE A 228 -16.57 -7.21 -12.63
CA ILE A 228 -16.00 -6.99 -11.29
C ILE A 228 -16.82 -5.91 -10.59
N ASP A 229 -16.91 -6.03 -9.27
CA ASP A 229 -17.67 -5.14 -8.40
C ASP A 229 -16.85 -3.91 -7.99
N SER A 230 -17.54 -2.91 -7.44
CA SER A 230 -16.91 -1.70 -6.93
C SER A 230 -16.18 -1.96 -5.62
N GLU A 231 -15.20 -1.11 -5.30
CA GLU A 231 -14.56 -1.12 -3.97
C GLU A 231 -15.61 -0.90 -2.85
N ASP A 232 -16.67 -0.13 -3.10
CA ASP A 232 -17.72 0.13 -2.11
C ASP A 232 -18.59 -1.11 -1.83
N ASP A 233 -18.90 -1.91 -2.86
CA ASP A 233 -19.71 -3.13 -2.74
C ASP A 233 -18.90 -4.29 -2.11
N TYR A 234 -17.61 -4.37 -2.44
CA TYR A 234 -16.72 -5.41 -1.92
C TYR A 234 -15.40 -4.80 -1.40
N PRO A 235 -15.39 -4.18 -0.20
CA PRO A 235 -14.22 -3.46 0.31
C PRO A 235 -13.00 -4.34 0.62
N TYR A 236 -11.82 -3.75 0.44
CA TYR A 236 -10.54 -4.36 0.76
C TYR A 236 -10.32 -4.60 2.26
N LYS A 237 -9.84 -5.79 2.60
CA LYS A 237 -9.60 -6.26 3.97
C LYS A 237 -8.13 -6.51 4.28
N GLY A 238 -7.30 -6.75 3.26
CA GLY A 238 -5.87 -7.05 3.45
C GLY A 238 -5.58 -8.45 3.99
N TYR A 239 -6.50 -9.40 3.81
CA TYR A 239 -6.32 -10.81 4.14
C TYR A 239 -7.27 -11.68 3.29
N ASP A 240 -6.99 -12.98 3.22
CA ASP A 240 -7.82 -13.94 2.50
C ASP A 240 -9.20 -14.10 3.15
N GLY A 241 -10.25 -13.87 2.38
CA GLY A 241 -11.63 -14.15 2.75
C GLY A 241 -12.19 -15.32 1.96
N ARG A 242 -13.45 -15.66 2.28
CA ARG A 242 -14.25 -16.54 1.43
C ARG A 242 -14.96 -15.70 0.39
N CYS A 243 -14.97 -16.14 -0.86
CA CYS A 243 -15.77 -15.53 -1.91
C CYS A 243 -17.24 -15.36 -1.49
N ASP A 244 -17.65 -14.11 -1.26
CA ASP A 244 -18.99 -13.77 -0.80
C ASP A 244 -19.91 -13.53 -2.00
N SER A 245 -20.74 -14.52 -2.32
CA SER A 245 -21.72 -14.43 -3.42
C SER A 245 -22.75 -13.32 -3.27
N ASN A 246 -22.98 -12.82 -2.04
CA ASN A 246 -23.92 -11.71 -1.83
C ASN A 246 -23.29 -10.35 -2.12
N LYS A 247 -21.96 -10.28 -2.06
CA LYS A 247 -21.21 -9.09 -2.47
C LYS A 247 -20.90 -9.15 -3.94
N LYS A 248 -20.39 -10.29 -4.41
CA LYS A 248 -20.04 -10.61 -5.80
C LYS A 248 -21.27 -10.72 -6.72
N ASN A 249 -21.93 -9.61 -7.00
CA ASN A 249 -23.18 -9.58 -7.77
C ASN A 249 -23.43 -8.32 -8.60
N ALA A 250 -22.67 -7.24 -8.40
CA ALA A 250 -22.98 -5.95 -9.02
C ALA A 250 -22.42 -5.87 -10.46
N HIS A 251 -21.24 -6.45 -10.68
CA HIS A 251 -20.50 -6.51 -11.94
C HIS A 251 -20.45 -5.15 -12.65
N VAL A 252 -20.06 -4.10 -11.91
CA VAL A 252 -20.15 -2.70 -12.35
C VAL A 252 -19.25 -2.38 -13.55
N VAL A 253 -18.17 -3.15 -13.75
CA VAL A 253 -17.26 -3.01 -14.89
C VAL A 253 -16.95 -4.37 -15.51
N THR A 254 -16.94 -4.41 -16.84
CA THR A 254 -16.54 -5.58 -17.64
C THR A 254 -15.38 -5.25 -18.57
N ILE A 255 -14.62 -6.29 -18.93
CA ILE A 255 -13.61 -6.26 -19.99
C ILE A 255 -13.92 -7.37 -21.00
N ASP A 256 -13.60 -7.15 -22.26
CA ASP A 256 -13.90 -8.10 -23.34
C ASP A 256 -12.79 -9.14 -23.50
N SER A 257 -11.55 -8.76 -23.17
CA SER A 257 -10.38 -9.62 -23.22
C SER A 257 -9.19 -8.96 -22.52
N TYR A 258 -8.02 -9.56 -22.62
CA TYR A 258 -6.74 -8.95 -22.29
C TYR A 258 -5.70 -9.34 -23.35
N GLU A 259 -4.60 -8.59 -23.42
CA GLU A 259 -3.49 -8.81 -24.33
C GLU A 259 -2.15 -8.63 -23.58
N ASP A 260 -1.17 -9.44 -23.98
CA ASP A 260 0.20 -9.35 -23.49
C ASP A 260 1.02 -8.43 -24.42
N VAL A 261 1.94 -7.68 -23.84
CA VAL A 261 2.98 -6.99 -24.60
C VAL A 261 4.15 -7.97 -24.82
N ASP A 262 4.77 -7.89 -26.00
CA ASP A 262 5.89 -8.77 -26.35
C ASP A 262 7.02 -8.72 -25.32
N LEU A 263 7.55 -9.90 -24.98
CA LEU A 263 8.64 -10.06 -24.03
C LEU A 263 9.82 -9.16 -24.38
N ASN A 264 10.31 -8.40 -23.41
CA ASN A 264 11.48 -7.54 -23.53
C ASN A 264 11.33 -6.44 -24.60
N SER A 265 10.09 -6.08 -24.95
CA SER A 265 9.80 -5.04 -25.92
C SER A 265 9.48 -3.71 -25.24
N GLU A 266 10.50 -2.85 -25.14
CA GLU A 266 10.32 -1.48 -24.64
C GLU A 266 9.38 -0.67 -25.52
N ASP A 267 9.52 -0.79 -26.85
CA ASP A 267 8.61 -0.18 -27.81
C ASP A 267 7.18 -0.70 -27.64
N GLY A 268 7.02 -2.00 -27.39
CA GLY A 268 5.72 -2.62 -27.12
C GLY A 268 5.06 -2.02 -25.87
N LEU A 269 5.80 -1.92 -24.77
CA LEU A 269 5.30 -1.32 -23.54
C LEU A 269 4.99 0.18 -23.74
N LEU A 270 5.85 0.90 -24.47
CA LEU A 270 5.66 2.32 -24.75
C LEU A 270 4.37 2.57 -25.53
N LYS A 271 4.14 1.77 -26.58
CA LYS A 271 2.92 1.82 -27.39
C LYS A 271 1.68 1.51 -26.55
N ALA A 272 1.75 0.51 -25.67
CA ALA A 272 0.63 0.16 -24.79
C ALA A 272 0.33 1.27 -23.76
N VAL A 273 1.35 1.75 -23.03
CA VAL A 273 1.20 2.82 -22.03
C VAL A 273 0.74 4.14 -22.67
N ALA A 274 1.11 4.41 -23.92
CA ALA A 274 0.62 5.59 -24.65
C ALA A 274 -0.91 5.55 -24.90
N ASN A 275 -1.53 4.38 -24.84
CA ASN A 275 -2.95 4.18 -25.13
C ASN A 275 -3.80 3.83 -23.90
N GLN A 276 -3.20 3.27 -22.83
CA GLN A 276 -3.89 2.97 -21.56
C GLN A 276 -2.91 2.58 -20.44
N PRO A 277 -3.33 2.57 -19.16
CA PRO A 277 -2.57 1.93 -18.09
C PRO A 277 -2.33 0.44 -18.32
N VAL A 278 -1.11 -0.01 -18.05
CA VAL A 278 -0.63 -1.39 -18.27
C VAL A 278 -0.23 -2.01 -16.93
N SER A 279 -0.70 -3.22 -16.68
CA SER A 279 -0.24 -4.03 -15.55
C SER A 279 1.14 -4.59 -15.89
N VAL A 280 2.11 -4.45 -14.98
CA VAL A 280 3.48 -4.95 -15.14
C VAL A 280 3.93 -5.67 -13.87
N ALA A 281 4.91 -6.57 -13.99
CA ALA A 281 5.62 -7.14 -12.84
C ALA A 281 7.07 -6.63 -12.80
N ILE A 282 7.59 -6.44 -11.59
CA ILE A 282 8.95 -5.98 -11.33
C ILE A 282 9.59 -6.77 -10.19
N GLU A 283 10.91 -6.74 -10.09
CA GLU A 283 11.64 -7.08 -8.87
C GLU A 283 11.75 -5.86 -7.96
N ALA A 284 11.00 -5.86 -6.87
CA ALA A 284 10.92 -4.76 -5.90
C ALA A 284 11.61 -5.07 -4.57
N GLY A 285 12.27 -6.23 -4.45
CA GLY A 285 12.81 -6.70 -3.18
C GLY A 285 14.12 -6.05 -2.70
N GLY A 286 14.73 -5.15 -3.47
CA GLY A 286 15.97 -4.45 -3.09
C GLY A 286 15.77 -3.39 -1.99
N ARG A 287 16.81 -3.14 -1.19
CA ARG A 287 16.77 -2.13 -0.10
C ARG A 287 16.58 -0.70 -0.61
N ASP A 288 17.18 -0.36 -1.75
CA ASP A 288 16.94 0.93 -2.42
C ASP A 288 15.48 1.09 -2.83
N PHE A 289 14.82 0.02 -3.28
CA PHE A 289 13.41 0.06 -3.67
C PHE A 289 12.50 0.20 -2.43
N GLN A 290 12.79 -0.56 -1.37
CA GLN A 290 12.11 -0.45 -0.07
C GLN A 290 12.12 0.99 0.44
N LEU A 291 13.27 1.66 0.38
CA LEU A 291 13.48 3.00 0.95
C LEU A 291 13.37 4.11 -0.09
N TYR A 292 12.89 3.81 -1.31
CA TYR A 292 12.72 4.80 -2.37
C TYR A 292 11.80 5.93 -1.89
N ASN A 293 12.18 7.14 -2.27
CA ASN A 293 11.47 8.34 -1.87
C ASN A 293 11.15 9.24 -3.06
N ALA A 294 12.12 9.58 -3.91
CA ALA A 294 11.88 10.46 -5.06
C ALA A 294 12.95 10.33 -6.14
N GLY A 295 12.67 10.85 -7.34
CA GLY A 295 13.61 10.90 -8.47
C GLY A 295 13.49 9.69 -9.41
N VAL A 296 14.30 9.68 -10.47
CA VAL A 296 14.30 8.59 -11.46
C VAL A 296 15.14 7.45 -10.91
N PHE A 297 14.48 6.37 -10.50
CA PHE A 297 15.10 5.18 -9.95
C PHE A 297 15.97 4.49 -10.99
N THR A 298 17.27 4.41 -10.70
CA THR A 298 18.28 3.67 -11.46
C THR A 298 19.03 2.66 -10.60
N GLY A 299 18.44 2.31 -9.45
CA GLY A 299 19.05 1.43 -8.46
C GLY A 299 19.24 0.00 -8.95
N ALA A 300 20.05 -0.75 -8.22
CA ALA A 300 20.29 -2.15 -8.52
C ALA A 300 19.06 -2.99 -8.18
N CYS A 301 18.60 -3.77 -9.15
CA CYS A 301 17.58 -4.79 -9.03
C CYS A 301 17.87 -5.88 -10.07
N GLY A 302 17.47 -7.11 -9.78
CA GLY A 302 17.52 -8.23 -10.71
C GLY A 302 16.28 -8.29 -11.60
N THR A 303 15.90 -9.51 -11.96
CA THR A 303 14.73 -9.81 -12.81
C THR A 303 13.87 -10.94 -12.24
N ASP A 304 14.06 -11.29 -10.97
CA ASP A 304 13.26 -12.28 -10.27
C ASP A 304 12.00 -11.59 -9.74
N LEU A 305 11.06 -11.30 -10.66
CA LEU A 305 9.91 -10.46 -10.35
C LEU A 305 9.10 -11.04 -9.19
N ASP A 306 8.78 -10.17 -8.24
CA ASP A 306 8.18 -10.49 -6.95
C ASP A 306 7.03 -9.53 -6.59
N HIS A 307 6.73 -8.57 -7.47
CA HIS A 307 5.73 -7.53 -7.22
C HIS A 307 5.00 -7.05 -8.48
N GLY A 308 3.67 -6.95 -8.41
CA GLY A 308 2.79 -6.43 -9.46
C GLY A 308 2.48 -4.95 -9.25
N VAL A 309 2.63 -4.15 -10.30
CA VAL A 309 2.41 -2.69 -10.29
C VAL A 309 1.83 -2.22 -11.62
N ALA A 310 1.32 -0.98 -11.70
CA ALA A 310 0.76 -0.47 -12.95
C ALA A 310 1.62 0.65 -13.54
N ALA A 311 2.04 0.49 -14.81
CA ALA A 311 2.62 1.58 -15.60
C ALA A 311 1.49 2.50 -16.08
N VAL A 312 1.47 3.72 -15.57
CA VAL A 312 0.41 4.72 -15.80
C VAL A 312 0.90 5.94 -16.58
N GLY A 313 2.13 5.91 -17.06
CA GLY A 313 2.69 6.99 -17.85
C GLY A 313 4.17 6.83 -18.15
N TYR A 314 4.73 7.81 -18.83
CA TYR A 314 6.15 7.94 -19.09
C TYR A 314 6.50 9.40 -19.40
N GLY A 315 7.78 9.72 -19.31
CA GLY A 315 8.30 11.04 -19.67
C GLY A 315 9.82 11.08 -19.70
N THR A 316 10.36 12.29 -19.65
CA THR A 316 11.79 12.58 -19.62
C THR A 316 12.05 13.68 -18.60
N ASP A 317 13.01 13.47 -17.70
CA ASP A 317 13.44 14.44 -16.69
C ASP A 317 14.95 14.64 -16.79
N ASN A 318 15.39 15.86 -17.10
CA ASN A 318 16.81 16.22 -17.29
C ASN A 318 17.57 15.26 -18.24
N GLY A 319 16.91 14.82 -19.32
CA GLY A 319 17.48 13.89 -20.30
C GLY A 319 17.39 12.41 -19.91
N ASN A 320 16.83 12.07 -18.74
CA ASN A 320 16.59 10.70 -18.31
C ASN A 320 15.14 10.32 -18.60
N ASP A 321 14.94 9.34 -19.48
CA ASP A 321 13.63 8.78 -19.74
C ASP A 321 13.17 7.91 -18.56
N TYR A 322 11.86 7.94 -18.27
CA TYR A 322 11.30 7.15 -17.18
C TYR A 322 9.87 6.67 -17.48
N TRP A 323 9.49 5.58 -16.81
CA TRP A 323 8.13 5.11 -16.61
C TRP A 323 7.55 5.74 -15.35
N ILE A 324 6.28 6.11 -15.36
CA ILE A 324 5.51 6.45 -14.15
C ILE A 324 4.78 5.19 -13.71
N VAL A 325 5.13 4.67 -12.55
CA VAL A 325 4.59 3.41 -12.03
C VAL A 325 3.82 3.68 -10.74
N ARG A 326 2.54 3.28 -10.73
CA ARG A 326 1.65 3.28 -9.57
C ARG A 326 1.91 2.03 -8.75
N ASN A 327 2.26 2.22 -7.48
CA ASN A 327 2.43 1.13 -6.52
C ASN A 327 1.19 1.00 -5.61
N SER A 328 1.15 -0.06 -4.81
CA SER A 328 0.04 -0.44 -3.91
C SER A 328 0.45 -0.42 -2.43
N TRP A 329 1.37 0.47 -2.04
CA TRP A 329 1.86 0.62 -0.67
C TRP A 329 1.46 1.96 -0.03
N GLY A 330 0.34 2.54 -0.47
CA GLY A 330 -0.17 3.80 0.05
C GLY A 330 0.69 5.03 -0.29
N GLY A 331 0.16 6.22 0.01
CA GLY A 331 0.80 7.50 -0.32
C GLY A 331 2.06 7.84 0.48
N ALA A 332 2.38 7.08 1.54
CA ALA A 332 3.55 7.31 2.39
C ALA A 332 4.84 6.63 1.89
N TRP A 333 4.81 6.03 0.70
CA TRP A 333 5.96 5.45 0.02
C TRP A 333 6.22 6.17 -1.32
N GLY A 334 7.48 6.38 -1.67
CA GLY A 334 7.86 7.02 -2.93
C GLY A 334 7.24 8.41 -3.16
N GLU A 335 6.99 8.73 -4.42
CA GLU A 335 6.42 10.01 -4.85
C GLU A 335 4.88 9.96 -4.70
N SER A 336 4.40 10.00 -3.45
CA SER A 336 2.97 9.86 -3.13
C SER A 336 2.35 8.54 -3.62
N GLY A 337 3.07 7.42 -3.45
CA GLY A 337 2.67 6.08 -3.88
C GLY A 337 3.12 5.69 -5.29
N TYR A 338 3.89 6.56 -5.95
CA TYR A 338 4.43 6.33 -7.28
C TYR A 338 5.95 6.21 -7.25
N ILE A 339 6.50 5.60 -8.30
CA ILE A 339 7.93 5.59 -8.59
C ILE A 339 8.15 5.93 -10.06
N ARG A 340 9.15 6.77 -10.32
CA ARG A 340 9.67 6.97 -11.67
C ARG A 340 10.81 6.00 -11.91
N MET A 341 10.61 5.00 -12.77
CA MET A 341 11.63 3.98 -13.06
C MET A 341 12.32 4.29 -14.37
N ALA A 342 13.66 4.22 -14.41
CA ALA A 342 14.40 4.53 -15.64
C ALA A 342 13.92 3.69 -16.84
N ARG A 343 13.71 4.37 -17.96
CA ARG A 343 13.35 3.79 -19.27
C ARG A 343 14.56 3.83 -20.19
N GLY A 344 14.71 2.82 -21.03
CA GLY A 344 15.84 2.62 -21.92
C GLY A 344 16.43 1.22 -21.80
N THR A 345 16.54 0.53 -22.93
CA THR A 345 17.21 -0.78 -23.06
C THR A 345 18.68 -0.60 -23.48
N GLY A 346 19.59 -0.59 -22.50
CA GLY A 346 21.05 -0.68 -22.74
C GLY A 346 21.56 -2.12 -22.73
N LYS A 347 22.86 -2.33 -23.03
CA LYS A 347 23.51 -3.65 -22.86
C LYS A 347 23.31 -4.15 -21.43
N GLY A 348 22.70 -5.33 -21.26
CA GLY A 348 22.40 -5.92 -19.95
C GLY A 348 21.12 -5.39 -19.29
N LYS A 349 20.27 -4.64 -20.03
CA LYS A 349 18.95 -4.16 -19.60
C LYS A 349 17.86 -4.55 -20.60
N GLU A 350 18.02 -5.69 -21.29
CA GLU A 350 17.06 -6.18 -22.29
C GLU A 350 15.67 -6.38 -21.67
N SER A 351 15.62 -6.77 -20.40
CA SER A 351 14.37 -6.92 -19.63
C SER A 351 13.81 -5.61 -19.05
N GLY A 352 14.46 -4.46 -19.32
CA GLY A 352 14.20 -3.20 -18.63
C GLY A 352 14.66 -3.21 -17.17
N ILE A 353 14.64 -2.04 -16.53
CA ILE A 353 15.00 -1.93 -15.11
C ILE A 353 14.03 -2.78 -14.25
N CYS A 354 14.60 -3.57 -13.35
CA CYS A 354 13.87 -4.50 -12.47
C CYS A 354 12.96 -5.49 -13.21
N GLY A 355 13.23 -5.76 -14.49
CA GLY A 355 12.47 -6.70 -15.29
C GLY A 355 11.08 -6.20 -15.74
N ILE A 356 10.83 -4.89 -15.72
CA ILE A 356 9.51 -4.30 -16.08
C ILE A 356 8.99 -4.70 -17.48
N LEU A 357 9.87 -5.10 -18.40
CA LEU A 357 9.50 -5.54 -19.76
C LEU A 357 9.21 -7.04 -19.86
N ILE A 358 9.27 -7.79 -18.76
CA ILE A 358 9.11 -9.25 -18.77
C ILE A 358 7.63 -9.63 -18.81
N GLU A 359 6.78 -9.06 -17.94
CA GLU A 359 5.33 -9.39 -17.86
C GLU A 359 4.37 -8.19 -17.94
N PRO A 360 4.47 -7.35 -18.97
CA PRO A 360 3.46 -6.36 -19.26
C PRO A 360 2.21 -6.96 -19.93
N SER A 361 1.04 -6.71 -19.35
CA SER A 361 -0.27 -7.08 -19.90
C SER A 361 -1.34 -6.03 -19.59
N TYR A 362 -2.38 -5.97 -20.42
CA TYR A 362 -3.43 -4.96 -20.27
C TYR A 362 -4.81 -5.47 -20.66
N ALA A 363 -5.83 -4.98 -19.95
CA ALA A 363 -7.21 -5.29 -20.24
C ALA A 363 -7.71 -4.59 -21.52
N VAL A 364 -8.56 -5.25 -22.27
CA VAL A 364 -9.18 -4.74 -23.50
C VAL A 364 -10.67 -4.52 -23.25
N LYS A 365 -11.13 -3.30 -23.51
CA LYS A 365 -12.55 -2.94 -23.45
C LYS A 365 -12.98 -2.19 -24.72
N THR A 366 -14.10 -2.64 -25.25
CA THR A 366 -14.81 -2.18 -26.45
C THR A 366 -16.31 -2.12 -26.18
N SER A 367 -16.83 -3.01 -25.33
CA SER A 367 -18.23 -3.02 -24.90
C SER A 367 -18.50 -1.99 -23.78
N PRO A 368 -19.72 -1.41 -23.73
CA PRO A 368 -20.14 -0.59 -22.60
C PRO A 368 -20.19 -1.42 -21.30
N ASN A 369 -20.20 -0.73 -20.16
CA ASN A 369 -20.46 -1.41 -18.88
C ASN A 369 -21.88 -1.98 -18.86
N PRO A 370 -22.13 -3.03 -18.05
CA PRO A 370 -23.48 -3.48 -17.76
C PRO A 370 -24.34 -2.30 -17.28
N PRO A 371 -25.66 -2.34 -17.51
CA PRO A 371 -26.56 -1.36 -16.91
C PRO A 371 -26.30 -1.33 -15.41
N ASN A 372 -25.99 -0.15 -14.88
CA ASN A 372 -25.74 0.04 -13.44
C ASN A 372 -26.89 -0.66 -12.69
N PRO A 373 -26.61 -1.65 -11.81
CA PRO A 373 -27.66 -2.40 -11.10
C PRO A 373 -28.62 -1.53 -10.27
N GLY A 374 -28.36 -0.22 -10.19
CA GLY A 374 -28.85 0.62 -9.12
C GLY A 374 -27.97 0.41 -7.90
N PRO A 375 -28.06 1.27 -6.87
CA PRO A 375 -27.37 1.01 -5.62
C PRO A 375 -27.80 -0.36 -5.11
N THR A 376 -26.82 -1.24 -4.90
CA THR A 376 -26.99 -2.46 -4.13
C THR A 376 -27.73 -2.07 -2.85
N PRO A 377 -28.87 -2.71 -2.50
CA PRO A 377 -29.53 -2.44 -1.23
C PRO A 377 -28.45 -2.53 -0.14
N PRO A 378 -28.35 -1.55 0.77
CA PRO A 378 -27.33 -1.60 1.81
C PRO A 378 -27.38 -2.98 2.44
N SER A 379 -26.24 -3.66 2.48
CA SER A 379 -26.09 -4.90 3.24
C SER A 379 -26.79 -4.69 4.59
N PRO A 380 -27.66 -5.61 5.05
CA PRO A 380 -28.38 -5.44 6.29
C PRO A 380 -27.38 -5.00 7.36
N ALA A 381 -27.63 -3.85 7.99
CA ALA A 381 -26.77 -3.39 9.07
C ALA A 381 -26.58 -4.56 10.04
N PRO A 382 -25.33 -4.88 10.45
CA PRO A 382 -25.11 -5.99 11.36
C PRO A 382 -26.05 -5.83 12.57
N PRO A 383 -26.72 -6.90 13.02
CA PRO A 383 -27.75 -6.78 14.03
C PRO A 383 -27.15 -6.18 15.31
N GLU A 384 -27.85 -5.18 15.88
CA GLU A 384 -27.49 -4.60 17.17
C GLU A 384 -27.31 -5.68 18.25
N ILE A 385 -26.46 -5.43 19.24
CA ILE A 385 -26.25 -6.37 20.36
C ILE A 385 -27.46 -6.31 21.28
N ILE A 386 -28.18 -7.42 21.42
CA ILE A 386 -29.37 -7.52 22.26
C ILE A 386 -28.94 -7.73 23.72
N CYS A 387 -29.20 -6.76 24.59
CA CYS A 387 -28.92 -6.86 26.02
C CYS A 387 -30.02 -7.63 26.75
N ASP A 388 -31.27 -7.34 26.41
CA ASP A 388 -32.44 -8.08 26.86
C ASP A 388 -33.61 -7.93 25.85
N GLN A 389 -34.81 -8.36 26.26
CA GLN A 389 -36.03 -8.24 25.45
C GLN A 389 -36.41 -6.80 25.03
N TRP A 390 -35.88 -5.76 25.67
CA TRP A 390 -36.23 -4.35 25.44
C TRP A 390 -35.05 -3.41 25.22
N ARG A 391 -33.81 -3.88 25.36
CA ARG A 391 -32.60 -3.04 25.32
C ARG A 391 -31.58 -3.59 24.34
N THR A 392 -31.03 -2.69 23.53
CA THR A 392 -29.98 -2.99 22.56
C THR A 392 -28.81 -2.02 22.69
N CYS A 393 -27.63 -2.49 22.28
CA CYS A 393 -26.41 -1.72 22.15
C CYS A 393 -25.89 -1.74 20.71
N PRO A 394 -25.10 -0.72 20.30
CA PRO A 394 -24.46 -0.70 18.99
C PRO A 394 -23.61 -1.96 18.74
N VAL A 395 -23.41 -2.31 17.47
CA VAL A 395 -22.47 -3.36 17.07
C VAL A 395 -21.08 -3.03 17.63
N GLY A 396 -20.34 -4.04 18.09
CA GLY A 396 -19.04 -3.85 18.72
C GLY A 396 -19.09 -3.40 20.18
N SER A 397 -20.27 -3.40 20.81
CA SER A 397 -20.45 -3.01 22.21
C SER A 397 -20.74 -4.20 23.13
N THR A 398 -20.45 -4.03 24.42
CA THR A 398 -20.82 -4.98 25.49
C THR A 398 -21.96 -4.43 26.33
N CYS A 399 -23.01 -5.25 26.52
CA CYS A 399 -24.13 -4.94 27.40
C CYS A 399 -23.73 -5.10 28.87
N CYS A 400 -23.74 -4.00 29.62
CA CYS A 400 -23.43 -3.98 31.04
C CYS A 400 -24.66 -3.62 31.87
N CYS A 401 -24.94 -4.41 32.92
CA CYS A 401 -26.03 -4.10 33.82
C CYS A 401 -25.73 -2.86 34.66
N THR A 402 -26.61 -1.86 34.60
CA THR A 402 -26.48 -0.60 35.35
C THR A 402 -27.39 -0.56 36.58
N PHE A 403 -28.47 -1.36 36.58
CA PHE A 403 -29.39 -1.44 37.72
C PHE A 403 -29.78 -2.89 38.02
N PRO A 404 -28.94 -3.65 38.75
CA PRO A 404 -29.24 -5.02 39.13
C PRO A 404 -30.15 -5.08 40.38
N VAL A 405 -31.13 -5.97 40.38
CA VAL A 405 -31.92 -6.36 41.56
C VAL A 405 -31.96 -7.88 41.62
N GLY A 406 -31.24 -8.46 42.58
CA GLY A 406 -31.03 -9.91 42.64
C GLY A 406 -30.28 -10.42 41.41
N LYS A 407 -30.85 -11.40 40.69
CA LYS A 407 -30.28 -11.93 39.44
C LYS A 407 -30.81 -11.23 38.17
N LEU A 408 -31.68 -10.24 38.33
CA LEU A 408 -32.32 -9.54 37.22
C LEU A 408 -31.65 -8.17 37.01
N CYS A 409 -31.57 -7.75 35.75
CA CYS A 409 -31.12 -6.43 35.37
C CYS A 409 -32.31 -5.59 34.88
N PHE A 410 -32.51 -4.41 35.46
CA PHE A 410 -33.62 -3.52 35.13
C PHE A 410 -33.22 -2.33 34.24
N ALA A 411 -31.92 -2.08 34.11
CA ALA A 411 -31.38 -1.09 33.18
C ALA A 411 -30.02 -1.53 32.65
N TRP A 412 -29.77 -1.24 31.38
CA TRP A 412 -28.55 -1.64 30.66
C TRP A 412 -27.81 -0.40 30.14
N GLY A 413 -26.49 -0.49 30.13
CA GLY A 413 -25.60 0.47 29.49
C GLY A 413 -24.70 -0.23 28.48
N CYS A 414 -24.29 0.50 27.46
CA CYS A 414 -23.39 0.03 26.42
C CYS A 414 -21.98 0.45 26.74
N CYS A 415 -21.08 -0.52 26.87
CA CYS A 415 -19.66 -0.27 26.76
C CYS A 415 -19.28 -0.29 25.29
N GLY A 416 -18.62 0.76 24.78
CA GLY A 416 -18.21 0.87 23.37
C GLY A 416 -17.08 -0.06 22.93
N LEU A 417 -16.89 -1.18 23.63
CA LEU A 417 -15.91 -2.22 23.34
C LEU A 417 -16.57 -3.60 23.34
N GLU A 418 -16.05 -4.49 22.51
CA GLU A 418 -16.39 -5.91 22.52
C GLU A 418 -15.78 -6.61 23.73
N SER A 419 -16.53 -7.56 24.30
CA SER A 419 -16.08 -8.39 25.44
C SER A 419 -15.54 -7.60 26.64
N ALA A 420 -16.08 -6.41 26.88
CA ALA A 420 -15.64 -5.54 27.95
C ALA A 420 -15.99 -6.11 29.33
N THR A 421 -15.14 -5.82 30.32
CA THR A 421 -15.47 -6.11 31.72
C THR A 421 -16.33 -4.98 32.29
N CYS A 422 -17.54 -5.32 32.73
CA CYS A 422 -18.45 -4.38 33.37
C CYS A 422 -18.03 -4.14 34.83
N CYS A 423 -17.58 -2.93 35.14
CA CYS A 423 -17.18 -2.57 36.50
C CYS A 423 -18.35 -2.56 37.49
N SER A 424 -18.03 -2.77 38.77
CA SER A 424 -19.00 -2.87 39.86
C SER A 424 -19.63 -1.54 40.27
N ASP A 425 -19.09 -0.41 39.81
CA ASP A 425 -19.66 0.92 40.00
C ASP A 425 -20.90 1.18 39.14
N HIS A 426 -21.21 0.27 38.20
CA HIS A 426 -22.30 0.35 37.26
C HIS A 426 -22.23 1.49 36.23
N TYR A 427 -21.18 2.32 36.26
CA TYR A 427 -20.98 3.44 35.35
C TYR A 427 -19.88 3.18 34.32
N HIS A 428 -18.86 2.42 34.69
CA HIS A 428 -17.67 2.25 33.88
C HIS A 428 -17.49 0.82 33.37
N CYS A 429 -16.68 0.67 32.34
CA CYS A 429 -16.27 -0.61 31.80
C CYS A 429 -14.80 -0.57 31.38
N CYS A 430 -14.21 -1.75 31.32
CA CYS A 430 -12.81 -1.92 30.96
C CYS A 430 -12.64 -2.81 29.73
N PRO A 431 -11.62 -2.56 28.89
CA PRO A 431 -11.26 -3.45 27.80
C PRO A 431 -10.97 -4.88 28.28
N GLN A 432 -11.17 -5.86 27.40
CA GLN A 432 -10.86 -7.26 27.69
C GLN A 432 -9.40 -7.48 28.11
N ASP A 433 -8.46 -6.72 27.52
CA ASP A 433 -7.03 -6.80 27.84
C ASP A 433 -6.66 -6.18 29.19
N TYR A 434 -7.56 -5.40 29.80
CA TYR A 434 -7.38 -4.74 31.09
C TYR A 434 -8.61 -4.98 31.98
N PRO A 435 -8.95 -6.24 32.31
CA PRO A 435 -10.27 -6.57 32.84
C PRO A 435 -10.48 -6.15 34.30
N VAL A 436 -9.45 -5.69 35.01
CA VAL A 436 -9.54 -5.34 36.43
C VAL A 436 -9.91 -3.87 36.58
N CYS A 437 -11.08 -3.57 37.13
CA CYS A 437 -11.50 -2.20 37.43
C CYS A 437 -10.94 -1.72 38.77
N ASP A 438 -10.07 -0.70 38.74
CA ASP A 438 -9.58 0.03 39.93
C ASP A 438 -10.36 1.35 40.09
N LEU A 439 -11.47 1.28 40.83
CA LEU A 439 -12.40 2.40 40.99
C LEU A 439 -11.82 3.58 41.77
N ASP A 440 -10.78 3.35 42.58
CA ASP A 440 -10.15 4.40 43.38
C ASP A 440 -9.27 5.29 42.49
N MET A 441 -8.64 4.70 41.47
CA MET A 441 -7.78 5.40 40.52
C MET A 441 -8.45 5.72 39.17
N ASN A 442 -9.69 5.27 38.93
CA ASN A 442 -10.38 5.34 37.64
C ASN A 442 -9.57 4.67 36.48
N LEU A 443 -8.88 3.56 36.77
CA LEU A 443 -8.08 2.82 35.81
C LEU A 443 -8.55 1.37 35.61
N CYS A 444 -8.38 0.89 34.39
CA CYS A 444 -8.43 -0.51 34.00
C CYS A 444 -7.02 -1.11 34.05
N LEU A 445 -6.84 -2.15 34.85
CA LEU A 445 -5.56 -2.82 35.07
C LEU A 445 -5.56 -4.20 34.42
N ARG A 446 -4.38 -4.63 33.94
CA ARG A 446 -4.15 -6.02 33.48
C ARG A 446 -4.25 -7.04 34.63
N LYS A 447 -3.77 -6.66 35.81
CA LYS A 447 -3.76 -7.46 37.04
C LYS A 447 -3.90 -6.53 38.25
N SER A 448 -4.47 -7.01 39.34
CA SER A 448 -4.71 -6.25 40.57
C SER A 448 -3.45 -5.74 41.28
N THR A 449 -2.26 -6.24 40.92
CA THR A 449 -0.97 -5.84 41.50
C THR A 449 -0.22 -4.78 40.68
N HIS A 450 -0.74 -4.37 39.52
CA HIS A 450 -0.11 -3.37 38.66
C HIS A 450 -0.53 -1.95 39.03
N LYS A 451 0.38 -0.97 38.90
CA LYS A 451 0.13 0.45 39.21
C LYS A 451 -0.17 1.32 37.98
N PHE A 452 -0.16 0.73 36.79
CA PHE A 452 -0.38 1.41 35.52
C PHE A 452 -1.49 0.70 34.76
N GLY A 453 -2.40 1.50 34.21
CA GLY A 453 -3.59 1.04 33.51
C GLY A 453 -4.04 2.03 32.45
N VAL A 454 -5.08 1.66 31.72
CA VAL A 454 -5.77 2.57 30.80
C VAL A 454 -6.96 3.19 31.52
N GLU A 455 -7.36 4.39 31.13
CA GLU A 455 -8.54 5.04 31.73
C GLU A 455 -9.80 4.20 31.51
N MET A 456 -10.68 4.15 32.50
CA MET A 456 -11.97 3.49 32.35
C MET A 456 -12.86 4.22 31.34
N MET A 457 -13.65 3.47 30.59
CA MET A 457 -14.66 4.06 29.72
C MET A 457 -16.00 4.18 30.42
N THR A 458 -16.62 5.35 30.32
CA THR A 458 -17.99 5.55 30.74
C THR A 458 -18.95 4.87 29.78
N ARG A 459 -19.92 4.14 30.32
CA ARG A 459 -20.98 3.50 29.54
C ARG A 459 -21.94 4.55 28.99
N THR A 460 -22.53 4.29 27.83
CA THR A 460 -23.70 5.05 27.35
C THR A 460 -25.00 4.32 27.71
N GLU A 461 -26.13 4.99 27.68
CA GLU A 461 -27.43 4.33 27.92
C GLU A 461 -27.78 3.37 26.76
N ALA A 462 -28.28 2.16 27.09
CA ALA A 462 -28.75 1.23 26.08
C ALA A 462 -30.08 1.70 25.47
N LYS A 463 -30.22 1.56 24.15
CA LYS A 463 -31.41 2.01 23.42
C LYS A 463 -32.58 1.09 23.67
N VAL A 464 -33.79 1.64 23.62
CA VAL A 464 -35.01 0.85 23.68
C VAL A 464 -35.24 0.14 22.34
N ASN A 465 -35.41 -1.18 22.38
CA ASN A 465 -35.81 -1.97 21.23
C ASN A 465 -37.32 -1.78 20.96
N TRP A 466 -37.64 -0.77 20.15
CA TRP A 466 -39.02 -0.44 19.79
C TRP A 466 -39.71 -1.50 18.93
N GLU A 467 -38.97 -2.35 18.22
CA GLU A 467 -39.56 -3.42 17.41
C GLU A 467 -40.10 -4.56 18.27
N ALA A 468 -39.37 -4.92 19.33
CA ALA A 468 -39.84 -5.88 20.33
C ALA A 468 -41.11 -5.39 21.05
N LEU A 469 -41.15 -4.10 21.41
CA LEU A 469 -42.34 -3.48 22.02
C LEU A 469 -43.55 -3.45 21.06
N LYS A 470 -43.33 -3.13 19.78
CA LYS A 470 -44.39 -3.15 18.75
C LYS A 470 -44.98 -4.55 18.53
N LYS A 471 -44.16 -5.61 18.62
CA LYS A 471 -44.63 -7.01 18.52
C LYS A 471 -45.49 -7.43 19.71
N LEU A 472 -45.23 -6.93 20.92
CA LEU A 472 -46.13 -7.14 22.05
C LEU A 472 -47.45 -6.36 21.91
N GLY A 473 -47.40 -5.10 21.48
CA GLY A 473 -48.61 -4.29 21.28
C GLY A 473 -49.62 -4.94 20.32
N ARG A 474 -49.15 -5.57 19.24
CA ARG A 474 -50.01 -6.33 18.31
C ARG A 474 -50.60 -7.61 18.90
N LYS A 475 -50.05 -8.15 19.99
CA LYS A 475 -50.60 -9.32 20.70
C LYS A 475 -51.74 -8.96 21.66
N TYR A 476 -51.92 -7.69 22.00
CA TYR A 476 -52.94 -7.20 22.94
C TYR A 476 -54.01 -6.30 22.29
N THR A 477 -53.92 -6.05 20.98
CA THR A 477 -55.04 -5.57 20.17
C THR A 477 -55.61 -6.73 19.36
N MET A 478 -56.40 -7.57 20.02
CA MET A 478 -57.48 -8.38 19.44
C MET A 478 -58.71 -8.23 20.32
#